data_AF-A0A9E4LRX0-F1
#
_entry.id   AF-A0A9E4LRX0-F1
#
_cell.length_a   1.000
_cell.length_b   1.000
_cell.length_c   1.000
_cell.angle_alpha   90.00
_cell.angle_beta   90.00
_cell.angle_gamma   90.00
#
_symmetry.space_group_name_H-M   'P 1'
#
loop_
_entity.id
_entity.type
_entity.pdbx_description
1 polymer ?
#
loop_
_entity_poly.entity_id
_entity_poly.type
_entity_poly.pdbx_seq_one_letter_code
_entity_poly.pdbx_strand_id
1 'polypeptide(L)' 'MVRVELERIEALELLGMVVAHLNVGEASRDPSPRIATLLGIRDKLAAGLREVQ' A
#
# COMPACT_ATOMS: atom_id res chain seq x y z
N MET A 1 16.93 -9.87 13.34
CA MET A 1 16.96 -8.42 13.04
C MET A 1 16.92 -8.14 11.54
N VAL A 2 17.90 -8.58 10.75
CA VAL A 2 17.92 -8.37 9.27
C VAL A 2 16.64 -8.81 8.55
N ARG A 3 16.04 -9.96 8.91
CA ARG A 3 14.79 -10.45 8.31
C ARG A 3 13.60 -9.48 8.48
N VAL A 4 13.48 -8.86 9.65
CA VAL A 4 12.40 -7.90 9.96
C VAL A 4 12.60 -6.60 9.17
N GLU A 5 13.84 -6.14 9.04
CA GLU A 5 14.16 -4.97 8.19
C GLU A 5 13.85 -5.24 6.71
N LEU A 6 14.14 -6.44 6.20
CA LEU A 6 13.80 -6.83 4.83
C LEU A 6 12.27 -6.89 4.62
N GLU A 7 11.53 -7.53 5.52
CA GLU A 7 10.06 -7.58 5.47
C GLU A 7 9.45 -6.15 5.52
N ARG A 8 10.05 -5.24 6.27
CA ARG A 8 9.63 -3.83 6.34
C ARG A 8 9.89 -3.10 5.03
N ILE A 9 11.04 -3.32 4.38
CA ILE A 9 11.36 -2.72 3.08
C ILE A 9 10.37 -3.22 2.02
N GLU A 10 10.14 -4.53 1.94
CA GLU A 10 9.19 -5.12 1.00
C GLU A 10 7.76 -4.56 1.19
N ALA A 11 7.32 -4.41 2.45
CA ALA A 11 6.02 -3.81 2.76
C ALA A 11 5.93 -2.32 2.35
N LEU A 12 7.02 -1.55 2.49
CA LEU A 12 7.09 -0.16 2.03
C LEU A 12 7.07 -0.05 0.51
N GLU A 13 7.78 -0.92 -0.19
CA GLU A 13 7.78 -0.99 -1.67
C GLU A 13 6.37 -1.29 -2.19
N LEU A 14 5.71 -2.29 -1.61
CA LEU A 14 4.34 -2.65 -1.97
C LEU A 14 3.36 -1.50 -1.67
N LEU A 15 3.50 -0.82 -0.53
CA LEU A 15 2.70 0.35 -0.20
C LEU A 15 2.89 1.47 -1.24
N GLY A 16 4.13 1.74 -1.64
CA GLY A 16 4.45 2.72 -2.68
C GLY A 16 3.79 2.38 -4.03
N MET A 17 3.83 1.11 -4.45
CA MET A 17 3.17 0.66 -5.67
C MET A 17 1.65 0.84 -5.61
N VAL A 18 1.01 0.48 -4.49
CA VAL A 18 -0.43 0.62 -4.31
C VAL A 18 -0.85 2.10 -4.38
N VAL A 19 -0.09 2.98 -3.72
CA VAL A 19 -0.34 4.44 -3.77
C VAL A 19 -0.19 4.99 -5.19
N ALA A 20 0.80 4.53 -5.96
CA ALA A 20 0.96 4.95 -7.35
C ALA A 20 -0.27 4.57 -8.21
N HIS A 21 -0.80 3.36 -8.05
CA HIS A 21 -2.01 2.94 -8.77
C HIS A 21 -3.25 3.73 -8.34
N LEU A 22 -3.37 4.05 -7.04
CA LEU A 22 -4.45 4.89 -6.53
C LEU A 22 -4.39 6.31 -7.11
N ASN A 23 -3.20 6.91 -7.19
CA ASN A 23 -3.03 8.24 -7.80
C ASN A 23 -3.44 8.26 -9.28
N VAL A 24 -3.08 7.22 -10.04
CA VAL A 24 -3.51 7.09 -11.44
C VAL A 24 -5.04 6.96 -11.54
N GLY A 25 -5.64 6.14 -10.67
CA GLY A 25 -7.09 5.96 -10.62
C GLY A 25 -7.86 7.21 -10.20
N GLU A 26 -7.34 7.97 -9.25
CA GLU A 26 -7.91 9.26 -8.84
C GLU A 26 -7.85 10.26 -10.00
N ALA A 27 -6.70 10.37 -10.68
CA ALA A 27 -6.51 11.25 -11.82
C ALA A 27 -7.46 10.93 -12.99
N SER A 28 -7.77 9.64 -13.21
CA SER A 28 -8.72 9.21 -14.23
C SER A 28 -10.19 9.20 -13.78
N ARG A 29 -10.47 9.53 -12.50
CA ARG A 29 -11.78 9.38 -11.86
C ARG A 29 -12.37 7.97 -12.04
N ASP A 30 -11.51 6.96 -11.91
CA ASP A 30 -11.89 5.57 -12.10
C ASP A 30 -12.97 5.14 -11.08
N PRO A 31 -14.20 4.79 -11.53
CA PRO A 31 -15.26 4.33 -10.64
C PRO A 31 -15.14 2.83 -10.31
N SER A 32 -14.10 2.14 -10.79
CA SER A 32 -14.02 0.69 -10.69
C SER A 32 -13.84 0.22 -9.24
N PRO A 33 -14.36 -0.98 -8.89
CA PRO A 33 -14.16 -1.58 -7.57
C PRO A 33 -12.69 -1.76 -7.18
N ARG A 34 -11.78 -1.73 -8.18
CA ARG A 34 -10.33 -1.83 -7.97
C ARG A 34 -9.82 -0.74 -7.02
N ILE A 35 -10.35 0.48 -7.10
CA ILE A 35 -9.93 1.60 -6.22
C ILE A 35 -10.25 1.27 -4.76
N ALA A 36 -11.45 0.78 -4.48
CA ALA A 36 -11.83 0.36 -3.14
C ALA A 36 -10.94 -0.77 -2.61
N THR A 37 -10.60 -1.75 -3.46
CA THR A 37 -9.67 -2.83 -3.10
C THR A 37 -8.27 -2.30 -2.78
N LEU A 38 -7.72 -1.41 -3.62
CA LEU A 38 -6.41 -0.83 -3.43
C LEU A 38 -6.34 0.06 -2.17
N LEU A 39 -7.41 0.80 -1.86
CA LEU A 39 -7.53 1.55 -0.61
C LEU A 39 -7.45 0.61 0.61
N GLY A 40 -8.21 -0.48 0.60
CA GLY A 40 -8.16 -1.46 1.69
C GLY A 40 -6.79 -2.15 1.85
N ILE A 41 -6.09 -2.41 0.74
CA ILE A 41 -4.71 -2.93 0.78
C ILE A 41 -3.76 -1.89 1.37
N ARG A 42 -3.83 -0.63 0.92
CA ARG A 42 -3.04 0.49 1.44
C ARG A 42 -3.20 0.63 2.95
N ASP A 43 -4.43 0.56 3.45
CA ASP A 43 -4.72 0.72 4.87
C ASP A 43 -4.13 -0.42 5.72
N LYS A 44 -4.25 -1.66 5.24
CA LYS A 44 -3.65 -2.83 5.91
C LYS A 44 -2.13 -2.76 5.96
N LEU A 45 -1.48 -2.39 4.85
CA LEU A 45 -0.03 -2.23 4.80
C LEU A 45 0.45 -1.12 5.73
N ALA A 46 -0.24 0.04 5.72
CA ALA A 46 0.08 1.15 6.60
C ALA A 46 -0.14 0.81 8.08
N ALA A 47 -1.13 -0.01 8.42
CA ALA A 47 -1.33 -0.52 9.78
C ALA A 47 -0.17 -1.42 10.20
N GLY A 48 0.15 -2.45 9.41
CA GLY A 48 1.24 -3.39 9.74
C GLY A 48 2.61 -2.71 9.86
N LEU A 49 2.89 -1.69 9.05
CA LEU A 49 4.14 -0.92 9.14
C LEU A 49 4.25 -0.05 10.40
N ARG A 50 3.12 0.31 11.02
CA ARG A 50 3.09 1.07 12.28
C ARG A 50 3.25 0.18 13.51
N GLU A 51 2.74 -1.04 13.46
CA GLU A 51 2.84 -2.02 14.56
C GLU A 51 4.26 -2.57 14.76
N VAL A 52 5.14 -2.40 13.76
CA VAL A 52 6.55 -2.84 13.79
C VAL A 52 7.49 -1.74 14.30
N GLN A 53 6.96 -0.56 14.70
CA GLN A 53 7.72 0.54 15.32
C GLN A 53 7.70 0.45 16.85
#